data_AF-A0A1I0NBD9-F1
#
_entry.id   AF-A0A1I0NBD9-F1
#
_cell.length_a   1.000
_cell.length_b   1.000
_cell.length_c   1.000
_cell.angle_alpha   90.00
_cell.angle_beta   90.00
_cell.angle_gamma   90.00
#
_symmetry.space_group_name_H-M   'P 1'
#
loop_
_entity.id
_entity.type
_entity.pdbx_description
1 polymer ?
#
loop_
_entity_poly.entity_id
_entity_poly.type
_entity_poly.pdbx_seq_one_letter_code
_entity_poly.pdbx_strand_id
1 'polypeptide(L)'
;MRYILGLVAVASVSACASNAPDSRSPANVTPAVDPVSGAPLSAMIEGSSVTSQSIDGNQNAAVAPGISDEQDFSAVAARESIESDAQRIESYQAAYQQAEVVAVPERPEGSSVSVVEYALSTTNTVGQSIYSRSALSGDARAERNCARYTSADFAQIAFLEAGGPKRDRHGLDPDGDGFACGWNPAPFRSARGAVEDTAVVEDSGISKADLEAVGITTDDTSDLADPAPLPGETLNISGETVASE
;
A
#
# COMPACT_ATOMS: atom_id res chain seq x y z
N MET A 1 53.67 11.08 52.56
CA MET A 1 52.47 10.96 51.69
C MET A 1 52.85 10.13 50.48
N ARG A 2 52.10 9.06 50.20
CA ARG A 2 52.45 8.02 49.22
C ARG A 2 52.17 8.52 47.79
N TYR A 3 53.18 8.48 46.93
CA TYR A 3 53.04 8.65 45.48
C TYR A 3 52.59 7.32 44.88
N ILE A 4 51.41 7.28 44.26
CA ILE A 4 50.94 6.16 43.46
C ILE A 4 50.92 6.63 42.01
N LEU A 5 51.90 6.18 41.24
CA LEU A 5 51.87 6.18 39.78
C LEU A 5 50.74 5.23 39.35
N GLY A 6 49.67 5.76 38.75
CA GLY A 6 48.61 5.00 38.11
C GLY A 6 48.80 4.99 36.60
N LEU A 7 49.18 3.83 36.08
CA LEU A 7 49.42 3.51 34.68
C LEU A 7 48.09 3.53 33.91
N VAL A 8 47.92 4.47 32.97
CA VAL A 8 46.74 4.54 32.09
C VAL A 8 47.01 3.65 30.87
N ALA A 9 46.33 2.51 30.80
CA ALA A 9 46.26 1.67 29.61
C ALA A 9 45.23 2.26 28.64
N VAL A 10 45.70 2.73 27.48
CA VAL A 10 44.85 3.19 26.37
C VAL A 10 44.44 1.96 25.56
N ALA A 11 43.19 1.52 25.72
CA ALA A 11 42.57 0.53 24.85
C ALA A 11 41.90 1.26 23.68
N SER A 12 42.49 1.14 22.49
CA SER A 12 41.93 1.62 21.23
C SER A 12 40.77 0.71 20.82
N VAL A 13 39.54 1.21 20.98
CA VAL A 13 38.33 0.56 20.44
C VAL A 13 38.27 0.86 18.94
N SER A 14 38.50 -0.16 18.13
CA SER A 14 38.31 -0.13 16.68
C SER A 14 36.81 -0.03 16.39
N ALA A 15 36.38 1.06 15.76
CA ALA A 15 35.01 1.21 15.29
C ALA A 15 34.79 0.33 14.05
N CYS A 16 33.86 -0.61 14.13
CA CYS A 16 33.29 -1.25 12.94
C CYS A 16 32.27 -0.26 12.34
N ALA A 17 32.58 0.31 11.19
CA ALA A 17 31.63 1.07 10.40
C ALA A 17 30.65 0.10 9.72
N SER A 18 29.42 0.05 10.21
CA SER A 18 28.32 -0.63 9.52
C SER A 18 27.86 0.24 8.36
N ASN A 19 28.35 -0.02 7.15
CA ASN A 19 27.75 0.51 5.92
C ASN A 19 26.47 -0.29 5.63
N ALA A 20 25.39 0.01 6.36
CA ALA A 20 24.06 -0.42 5.96
C ALA A 20 23.55 0.56 4.90
N PRO A 21 23.10 0.09 3.72
CA PRO A 21 22.48 0.98 2.75
C PRO A 21 21.17 1.52 3.32
N ASP A 22 21.16 2.83 3.60
CA ASP A 22 19.98 3.58 3.97
C ASP A 22 19.00 3.58 2.79
N SER A 23 17.85 2.90 2.95
CA SER A 23 16.81 2.80 1.93
C SER A 23 15.87 4.02 1.93
N ARG A 24 16.24 5.13 2.58
CA ARG A 24 15.48 6.38 2.61
C ARG A 24 16.27 7.57 2.07
N SER A 25 16.73 7.47 0.82
CA SER A 25 17.07 8.65 0.02
C SER A 25 16.37 8.59 -1.35
N PRO A 26 15.54 9.56 -1.72
CA PRO A 26 15.18 9.76 -3.12
C PRO A 26 16.41 10.36 -3.82
N ALA A 27 17.30 9.49 -4.30
CA ALA A 27 18.29 9.90 -5.27
C ALA A 27 17.53 10.33 -6.54
N ASN A 28 17.47 11.64 -6.76
CA ASN A 28 17.08 12.21 -8.03
C ASN A 28 18.14 11.82 -9.07
N VAL A 29 17.99 10.64 -9.67
CA VAL A 29 18.79 10.20 -10.81
C VAL A 29 18.18 10.85 -12.05
N THR A 30 18.63 12.07 -12.35
CA THR A 30 18.52 12.62 -13.70
C THR A 30 19.52 11.87 -14.58
N PRO A 31 19.12 11.09 -15.58
CA PRO A 31 20.08 10.64 -16.58
C PRO A 31 20.48 11.87 -17.41
N ALA A 32 21.76 12.24 -17.34
CA ALA A 32 22.36 13.13 -18.33
C ALA A 32 22.31 12.40 -19.68
N VAL A 33 21.44 12.85 -20.57
CA VAL A 33 21.40 12.42 -21.97
C VAL A 33 22.45 13.21 -22.74
N ASP A 34 23.62 12.61 -22.96
CA ASP A 34 24.53 13.02 -24.02
C ASP A 34 23.93 12.62 -25.38
N PRO A 35 23.89 13.52 -26.39
CA PRO A 35 23.44 13.14 -27.72
C PRO A 35 24.53 12.33 -28.43
N VAL A 36 24.42 10.99 -28.42
CA VAL A 36 25.16 10.13 -29.34
C VAL A 36 24.50 10.19 -30.71
N SER A 37 25.14 10.90 -31.64
CA SER A 37 24.89 10.76 -33.08
C SER A 37 25.29 9.35 -33.53
N GLY A 38 24.33 8.42 -33.52
CA GLY A 38 24.48 7.07 -34.05
C GLY A 38 24.05 6.98 -35.52
N ALA A 39 24.94 6.47 -36.38
CA ALA A 39 24.69 6.14 -37.78
C ALA A 39 23.50 5.15 -37.96
N PRO A 40 22.84 5.10 -39.14
CA PRO A 40 21.69 4.22 -39.35
C PRO A 40 22.04 2.74 -39.16
N LEU A 41 21.15 1.99 -38.51
CA LEU A 41 21.27 0.56 -38.17
C LEU A 41 21.45 -0.40 -39.36
N SER A 42 21.49 0.10 -40.60
CA SER A 42 21.65 -0.71 -41.81
C SER A 42 23.05 -1.30 -42.00
N ALA A 43 24.04 -0.91 -41.18
CA ALA A 43 25.43 -1.37 -41.28
C ALA A 43 25.80 -2.51 -40.31
N MET A 44 24.87 -3.03 -39.50
CA MET A 44 25.14 -4.11 -38.53
C MET A 44 24.66 -5.49 -39.01
N ILE A 45 24.20 -5.61 -40.27
CA ILE A 45 23.78 -6.90 -40.87
C ILE A 45 24.94 -7.44 -41.71
N GLU A 46 26.05 -7.77 -41.06
CA GLU A 46 27.04 -8.69 -41.60
C GLU A 46 27.17 -9.84 -40.60
N GLY A 47 26.32 -10.86 -40.76
CA GLY A 47 26.45 -12.11 -40.01
C GLY A 47 25.19 -12.95 -39.86
N SER A 48 24.00 -12.36 -39.91
CA SER A 48 22.75 -13.11 -39.75
C SER A 48 22.03 -13.21 -41.09
N SER A 49 22.24 -14.32 -41.78
CA SER A 49 21.32 -14.75 -42.84
C SER A 49 19.96 -15.02 -42.18
N VAL A 50 19.08 -14.02 -42.22
CA VAL A 50 17.65 -14.26 -42.05
C VAL A 50 17.21 -14.97 -43.31
N THR A 51 17.34 -16.29 -43.30
CA THR A 51 16.53 -17.13 -44.17
C THR A 51 15.09 -16.87 -43.76
N SER A 52 14.34 -16.21 -44.64
CA SER A 52 12.88 -16.19 -44.61
C SER A 52 12.38 -17.62 -44.84
N GLN A 53 12.41 -18.44 -43.78
CA GLN A 53 11.70 -19.71 -43.76
C GLN A 53 10.24 -19.39 -43.46
N SER A 54 9.39 -19.72 -44.44
CA SER A 54 7.95 -19.70 -44.31
C SER A 54 7.55 -20.48 -43.05
N ILE A 55 6.86 -19.83 -42.11
CA ILE A 55 6.21 -20.54 -41.00
C ILE A 55 4.93 -21.13 -41.57
N ASP A 56 5.08 -22.20 -42.36
CA ASP A 56 4.00 -23.13 -42.59
C ASP A 56 3.67 -23.77 -41.24
N GLY A 57 2.41 -23.69 -40.85
CA GLY A 57 1.89 -24.15 -39.56
C GLY A 57 2.04 -25.65 -39.40
N ASN A 58 3.18 -26.09 -38.89
CA ASN A 58 3.37 -27.38 -38.24
C ASN A 58 4.69 -27.39 -37.49
N GLN A 59 4.88 -26.46 -36.56
CA GLN A 59 5.89 -26.63 -35.53
C GLN A 59 5.26 -27.49 -34.44
N ASN A 60 5.22 -28.80 -34.72
CA ASN A 60 5.30 -29.80 -33.69
C ASN A 60 6.62 -29.51 -32.96
N ALA A 61 6.56 -28.63 -31.96
CA ALA A 61 7.69 -28.25 -31.14
C ALA A 61 8.23 -29.56 -30.58
N ALA A 62 9.39 -29.97 -31.07
CA ALA A 62 10.05 -31.17 -30.60
C ALA A 62 10.21 -31.00 -29.09
N VAL A 63 9.40 -31.74 -28.33
CA VAL A 63 9.39 -31.74 -26.87
C VAL A 63 10.78 -32.17 -26.43
N ALA A 64 11.62 -31.19 -26.09
CA ALA A 64 12.81 -31.46 -25.33
C ALA A 64 12.35 -32.14 -24.02
N PRO A 65 13.02 -33.20 -23.53
CA PRO A 65 12.58 -34.00 -22.39
C PRO A 65 12.63 -33.28 -21.01
N GLY A 66 12.45 -31.95 -21.01
CA GLY A 66 12.34 -31.10 -19.83
C GLY A 66 11.60 -29.77 -20.06
N ILE A 67 10.95 -29.56 -21.20
CA ILE A 67 10.03 -28.44 -21.41
C ILE A 67 8.62 -28.99 -21.29
N SER A 68 7.83 -28.42 -20.39
CA SER A 68 6.46 -28.81 -20.16
C SER A 68 5.54 -28.43 -21.35
N ASP A 69 4.47 -29.19 -21.56
CA ASP A 69 3.61 -29.14 -22.76
C ASP A 69 2.31 -28.35 -22.56
N GLU A 70 2.23 -27.49 -21.54
CA GLU A 70 1.05 -26.66 -21.24
C GLU A 70 0.77 -25.61 -22.32
N GLN A 71 1.74 -25.33 -23.19
CA GLN A 71 1.58 -24.44 -24.35
C GLN A 71 1.15 -25.18 -25.63
N ASP A 72 1.04 -26.52 -25.62
CA ASP A 72 0.52 -27.31 -26.74
C ASP A 72 -0.97 -27.59 -26.56
N PHE A 73 -1.80 -26.89 -27.31
CA PHE A 73 -3.27 -27.02 -27.26
C PHE A 73 -3.77 -28.43 -27.56
N SER A 74 -3.06 -29.21 -28.37
CA SER A 74 -3.43 -30.59 -28.67
C SER A 74 -3.15 -31.53 -27.51
N ALA A 75 -2.02 -31.31 -26.83
CA ALA A 75 -1.63 -32.07 -25.64
C ALA A 75 -2.52 -31.75 -24.43
N VAL A 76 -2.92 -30.48 -24.27
CA VAL A 76 -3.86 -30.04 -23.23
C VAL A 76 -5.27 -30.55 -23.52
N ALA A 77 -5.79 -30.42 -24.74
CA ALA A 77 -7.13 -30.90 -25.10
C ALA A 77 -7.29 -32.43 -24.99
N ALA A 78 -6.20 -33.18 -25.09
CA ALA A 78 -6.21 -34.63 -24.85
C ALA A 78 -6.29 -35.01 -23.36
N ARG A 79 -5.96 -34.09 -22.44
CA ARG A 79 -5.89 -34.35 -20.99
C ARG A 79 -6.99 -33.64 -20.19
N GLU A 80 -7.30 -32.41 -20.56
CA GLU A 80 -8.34 -31.60 -19.95
C GLU A 80 -9.62 -31.72 -20.78
N SER A 81 -10.67 -32.30 -20.19
CA SER A 81 -11.99 -32.39 -20.81
C SER A 81 -12.95 -31.34 -20.23
N ILE A 82 -14.06 -31.11 -20.94
CA ILE A 82 -15.12 -30.18 -20.49
C ILE A 82 -15.70 -30.64 -19.15
N GLU A 83 -15.86 -31.95 -18.97
CA GLU A 83 -16.38 -32.56 -17.76
C GLU A 83 -15.44 -32.39 -16.57
N SER A 84 -14.12 -32.54 -16.79
CA SER A 84 -13.10 -32.28 -15.76
C SER A 84 -13.11 -30.81 -15.32
N ASP A 85 -13.25 -29.90 -16.29
CA ASP A 85 -13.31 -28.47 -16.00
C ASP A 85 -14.59 -28.08 -15.25
N ALA A 86 -15.74 -28.64 -15.64
CA ALA A 86 -17.00 -28.45 -14.94
C ALA A 86 -16.92 -28.89 -13.47
N GLN A 87 -16.34 -30.07 -13.19
CA GLN A 87 -16.14 -30.56 -11.83
C GLN A 87 -15.23 -29.65 -11.00
N ARG A 88 -14.19 -29.10 -11.61
CA ARG A 88 -13.29 -28.13 -10.95
C ARG A 88 -14.02 -26.84 -10.62
N ILE A 89 -14.83 -26.31 -11.55
CA ILE A 89 -15.66 -25.13 -11.31
C ILE A 89 -16.66 -25.39 -10.19
N GLU A 90 -17.35 -26.53 -10.20
CA GLU A 90 -18.26 -26.93 -9.11
C GLU A 90 -17.54 -27.00 -7.76
N SER A 91 -16.31 -27.55 -7.73
CA SER A 91 -15.51 -27.60 -6.51
C SER A 91 -15.13 -26.20 -5.99
N TYR A 92 -14.82 -25.26 -6.91
CA TYR A 92 -14.53 -23.89 -6.55
C TYR A 92 -15.77 -23.13 -6.09
N GLN A 93 -16.92 -23.37 -6.72
CA GLN A 93 -18.20 -22.80 -6.29
C GLN A 93 -18.59 -23.31 -4.91
N ALA A 94 -18.43 -24.61 -4.64
CA ALA A 94 -18.70 -25.19 -3.33
C ALA A 94 -17.74 -24.69 -2.24
N ALA A 95 -16.51 -24.33 -2.62
CA ALA A 95 -15.52 -23.75 -1.72
C ALA A 95 -15.65 -22.22 -1.56
N TYR A 96 -16.42 -21.55 -2.44
CA TYR A 96 -16.56 -20.11 -2.41
C TYR A 96 -17.38 -19.68 -1.20
N GLN A 97 -16.80 -18.82 -0.37
CA GLN A 97 -17.49 -18.18 0.74
C GLN A 97 -17.41 -16.68 0.54
N GLN A 98 -18.57 -16.04 0.41
CA GLN A 98 -18.65 -14.60 0.35
C GLN A 98 -18.75 -14.07 1.78
N ALA A 99 -17.73 -13.31 2.20
CA ALA A 99 -17.83 -12.55 3.44
C ALA A 99 -18.77 -11.36 3.22
N GLU A 100 -19.73 -11.18 4.12
CA GLU A 100 -20.58 -10.00 4.13
C GLU A 100 -19.73 -8.76 4.43
N VAL A 101 -19.99 -7.66 3.70
CA VAL A 101 -19.34 -6.37 3.96
C VAL A 101 -19.94 -5.79 5.24
N VAL A 102 -19.33 -6.10 6.38
CA VAL A 102 -19.68 -5.50 7.66
C VAL A 102 -18.94 -4.16 7.79
N ALA A 103 -19.66 -3.13 8.24
CA ALA A 103 -19.05 -1.83 8.55
C ALA A 103 -17.95 -2.00 9.61
N VAL A 104 -16.83 -1.32 9.41
CA VAL A 104 -15.74 -1.29 10.40
C VAL A 104 -16.31 -0.70 11.70
N PRO A 105 -16.17 -1.38 12.86
CA PRO A 105 -16.69 -0.87 14.11
C PRO A 105 -16.04 0.47 14.47
N GLU A 106 -16.83 1.36 15.05
CA GLU A 106 -16.33 2.61 15.60
C GLU A 106 -15.31 2.34 16.71
N ARG A 107 -14.31 3.22 16.84
CA ARG A 107 -13.30 3.08 17.88
C ARG A 107 -13.97 3.25 19.25
N PRO A 108 -13.76 2.32 20.21
CA PRO A 108 -14.33 2.46 21.54
C PRO A 108 -13.83 3.73 22.24
N GLU A 109 -14.77 4.49 22.79
CA GLU A 109 -14.52 5.67 23.62
C GLU A 109 -13.60 5.30 24.81
N GLY A 110 -12.52 6.06 24.99
CA GLY A 110 -11.53 5.81 26.06
C GLY A 110 -10.31 4.96 25.66
N SER A 111 -10.21 4.53 24.40
CA SER A 111 -8.93 4.02 23.86
C SER A 111 -7.90 5.16 23.80
N SER A 112 -6.65 4.86 24.14
CA SER A 112 -5.45 5.73 24.12
C SER A 112 -5.48 6.88 23.12
N VAL A 113 -4.88 8.02 23.50
CA VAL A 113 -4.86 9.23 22.65
C VAL A 113 -4.36 8.91 21.23
N SER A 114 -5.13 9.34 20.22
CA SER A 114 -4.85 9.06 18.81
C SER A 114 -3.86 10.10 18.25
N VAL A 115 -2.66 9.65 17.87
CA VAL A 115 -1.67 10.52 17.19
C VAL A 115 -2.14 10.98 15.82
N VAL A 116 -2.94 10.17 15.13
CA VAL A 116 -3.52 10.54 13.83
C VAL A 116 -4.49 11.70 14.01
N GLU A 117 -5.40 11.59 15.00
CA GLU A 117 -6.35 12.67 15.30
C GLU A 117 -5.62 13.96 15.67
N TYR A 118 -4.53 13.84 16.44
CA TYR A 118 -3.69 14.98 16.78
C TYR A 118 -2.99 15.58 15.55
N ALA A 119 -2.46 14.76 14.62
CA ALA A 119 -1.87 15.25 13.38
C ALA A 119 -2.87 16.04 12.52
N LEU A 120 -4.12 15.56 12.47
CA LEU A 120 -5.18 16.11 11.63
C LEU A 120 -5.82 17.37 12.22
N SER A 121 -5.90 17.47 13.55
CA SER A 121 -6.44 18.64 14.26
C SER A 121 -5.45 19.81 14.34
N THR A 122 -4.16 19.57 14.13
CA THR A 122 -3.11 20.59 14.19
C THR A 122 -2.74 21.11 12.81
N THR A 123 -2.39 22.39 12.73
CA THR A 123 -2.00 23.07 11.47
C THR A 123 -0.59 23.62 11.47
N ASN A 124 0.07 23.67 12.63
CA ASN A 124 1.43 24.16 12.76
C ASN A 124 2.45 23.22 12.08
N THR A 125 3.57 23.79 11.65
CA THR A 125 4.70 23.04 11.08
C THR A 125 5.65 22.56 12.18
N VAL A 126 6.47 21.56 11.86
CA VAL A 126 7.55 21.10 12.74
C VAL A 126 8.52 22.26 13.00
N GLY A 127 8.95 22.43 14.24
CA GLY A 127 9.78 23.53 14.75
C GLY A 127 9.04 24.85 14.97
N GLN A 128 7.75 24.94 14.68
CA GLN A 128 6.97 26.16 14.93
C GLN A 128 6.57 26.26 16.40
N SER A 129 7.36 26.97 17.21
CA SER A 129 7.09 27.22 18.64
C SER A 129 5.73 27.89 18.89
N ILE A 130 4.72 27.11 19.24
CA ILE A 130 3.36 27.57 19.60
C ILE A 130 3.11 27.50 21.12
N TYR A 131 3.89 26.69 21.84
CA TYR A 131 3.85 26.58 23.30
C TYR A 131 5.12 27.14 23.92
N SER A 132 4.98 28.04 24.90
CA SER A 132 6.14 28.61 25.57
C SER A 132 6.90 27.54 26.36
N ARG A 133 8.21 27.44 26.10
CA ARG A 133 9.16 26.58 26.81
C ARG A 133 10.32 27.40 27.35
N SER A 134 10.92 26.95 28.44
CA SER A 134 12.11 27.61 29.00
C SER A 134 13.35 27.16 28.23
N ALA A 135 14.03 28.10 27.56
CA ALA A 135 15.19 27.85 26.71
C ALA A 135 16.45 27.39 27.45
N LEU A 136 16.44 27.29 28.79
CA LEU A 136 17.66 27.21 29.58
C LEU A 136 18.19 25.79 29.86
N SER A 137 17.47 24.70 29.52
CA SER A 137 17.96 23.30 29.70
C SER A 137 17.08 22.24 29.00
N GLY A 138 16.40 22.59 27.91
CA GLY A 138 15.43 21.69 27.25
C GLY A 138 16.08 20.52 26.50
N ASP A 139 17.04 20.82 25.63
CA ASP A 139 17.46 19.88 24.58
C ASP A 139 18.16 18.63 25.11
N ALA A 140 19.18 18.79 25.96
CA ALA A 140 19.90 17.64 26.53
C ALA A 140 18.99 16.77 27.42
N ARG A 141 17.94 17.37 28.02
CA ARG A 141 16.94 16.61 28.78
C ARG A 141 16.00 15.88 27.84
N ALA A 142 15.53 16.54 26.79
CA ALA A 142 14.67 15.96 25.78
C ALA A 142 15.34 14.76 25.11
N GLU A 143 16.59 14.89 24.67
CA GLU A 143 17.35 13.80 24.06
C GLU A 143 17.37 12.53 24.93
N ARG A 144 17.70 12.67 26.23
CA ARG A 144 17.69 11.54 27.18
C ARG A 144 16.31 10.95 27.44
N ASN A 145 15.26 11.77 27.39
CA ASN A 145 13.89 11.32 27.66
C ASN A 145 13.26 10.69 26.41
N CYS A 146 13.56 11.21 25.23
CA CYS A 146 13.16 10.67 23.94
C CYS A 146 13.78 9.29 23.70
N ALA A 147 15.03 9.07 24.12
CA ALA A 147 15.69 7.77 24.04
C ALA A 147 15.00 6.64 24.85
N ARG A 148 14.00 6.96 25.68
CA ARG A 148 13.22 5.96 26.45
C ARG A 148 12.11 5.31 25.62
N TYR A 149 11.74 5.90 24.49
CA TYR A 149 10.66 5.43 23.63
C TYR A 149 11.23 4.70 22.42
N THR A 150 10.53 3.67 21.97
CA THR A 150 10.94 2.84 20.82
C THR A 150 10.74 3.53 19.48
N SER A 151 9.87 4.54 19.41
CA SER A 151 9.64 5.36 18.23
C SER A 151 9.14 6.75 18.62
N ALA A 152 9.22 7.70 17.67
CA ALA A 152 8.65 9.04 17.84
C ALA A 152 7.12 9.00 18.02
N ASP A 153 6.42 8.06 17.38
CA ASP A 153 4.97 7.89 17.56
C ASP A 153 4.62 7.52 19.01
N PHE A 154 5.37 6.59 19.62
CA PHE A 154 5.17 6.23 21.02
C PHE A 154 5.50 7.38 21.98
N ALA A 155 6.53 8.17 21.68
CA ALA A 155 6.84 9.37 22.44
C ALA A 155 5.71 10.41 22.35
N GLN A 156 5.12 10.60 21.15
CA GLN A 156 3.99 11.49 20.94
C GLN A 156 2.74 11.02 21.68
N ILE A 157 2.41 9.73 21.66
CA ILE A 157 1.29 9.17 22.44
C ILE A 157 1.49 9.50 23.93
N ALA A 158 2.66 9.15 24.48
CA ALA A 158 2.95 9.38 25.89
C ALA A 158 2.95 10.87 26.25
N PHE A 159 3.42 11.73 25.34
CA PHE A 159 3.36 13.18 25.50
C PHE A 159 1.92 13.69 25.61
N LEU A 160 1.03 13.25 24.72
CA LEU A 160 -0.38 13.64 24.73
C LEU A 160 -1.10 13.07 25.96
N GLU A 161 -0.86 11.81 26.32
CA GLU A 161 -1.39 11.19 27.54
C GLU A 161 -0.93 11.91 28.82
N ALA A 162 0.29 12.44 28.83
CA ALA A 162 0.82 13.22 29.95
C ALA A 162 0.29 14.67 30.02
N GLY A 163 -0.59 15.09 29.09
CA GLY A 163 -1.21 16.41 29.03
C GLY A 163 -0.51 17.41 28.09
N GLY A 164 0.38 16.92 27.23
CA GLY A 164 0.88 17.66 26.08
C GLY A 164 -0.27 18.03 25.12
N PRO A 165 -0.13 19.09 24.32
CA PRO A 165 1.02 19.97 24.21
C PRO A 165 1.02 21.16 25.21
N LYS A 166 -0.07 21.34 25.95
CA LYS A 166 -0.19 22.40 26.96
C LYS A 166 0.79 22.20 28.12
N ARG A 167 1.02 20.94 28.53
CA ARG A 167 1.93 20.59 29.62
C ARG A 167 2.92 19.51 29.21
N ASP A 168 4.17 19.91 29.01
CA ASP A 168 5.26 18.98 28.77
C ASP A 168 5.90 18.52 30.10
N ARG A 169 5.27 17.56 30.78
CA ARG A 169 5.75 17.04 32.08
C ARG A 169 7.08 16.28 31.94
N HIS A 170 7.26 15.61 30.81
CA HIS A 170 8.40 14.76 30.55
C HIS A 170 9.55 15.52 29.88
N GLY A 171 9.32 16.73 29.36
CA GLY A 171 10.35 17.51 28.67
C GLY A 171 10.69 16.85 27.33
N LEU A 172 9.68 16.46 26.55
CA LEU A 172 9.83 15.78 25.26
C LEU A 172 9.77 16.74 24.06
N ASP A 173 9.26 17.96 24.26
CA ASP A 173 9.01 18.99 23.26
C ASP A 173 9.67 20.31 23.73
N PRO A 174 11.02 20.43 23.63
CA PRO A 174 11.77 21.58 24.10
C PRO A 174 11.60 22.82 23.24
N ASP A 175 11.31 22.65 21.95
CA ASP A 175 11.04 23.70 20.96
C ASP A 175 9.58 24.19 21.00
N GLY A 176 8.69 23.45 21.66
CA GLY A 176 7.34 23.91 21.95
C GLY A 176 6.44 23.92 20.71
N ASP A 177 6.76 23.13 19.70
CA ASP A 177 5.94 22.99 18.50
C ASP A 177 4.77 22.01 18.72
N GLY A 178 4.75 21.33 19.87
CA GLY A 178 3.71 20.36 20.22
C GLY A 178 3.93 18.99 19.56
N PHE A 179 5.10 18.74 18.97
CA PHE A 179 5.52 17.48 18.38
C PHE A 179 6.74 16.93 19.14
N ALA A 180 6.47 15.98 20.03
CA ALA A 180 7.47 15.40 20.91
C ALA A 180 8.53 14.61 20.13
N CYS A 181 9.78 14.75 20.55
CA CYS A 181 10.90 13.94 20.07
C CYS A 181 11.09 13.94 18.55
N GLY A 182 10.79 15.07 17.89
CA GLY A 182 10.93 15.21 16.44
C GLY A 182 9.86 14.45 15.64
N TRP A 183 8.74 14.12 16.27
CA TRP A 183 7.60 13.52 15.60
C TRP A 183 7.09 14.41 14.45
N ASN A 184 6.72 13.81 13.32
CA ASN A 184 6.33 14.54 12.12
C ASN A 184 4.88 14.23 11.73
N PRO A 185 3.96 15.21 11.74
CA PRO A 185 2.56 14.99 11.38
C PRO A 185 2.32 14.89 9.86
N ALA A 186 3.30 15.27 9.03
CA ALA A 186 3.12 15.39 7.58
C ALA A 186 2.57 14.13 6.89
N PRO A 187 3.04 12.90 7.20
CA PRO A 187 2.52 11.69 6.56
C PRO A 187 1.01 11.47 6.81
N PHE A 188 0.54 11.81 8.01
CA PHE A 188 -0.88 11.69 8.36
C PHE A 188 -1.73 12.76 7.70
N ARG A 189 -1.19 13.97 7.55
CA ARG A 189 -1.87 15.09 6.86
C ARG A 189 -1.96 14.84 5.35
N SER A 190 -0.91 14.31 4.72
CA SER A 190 -0.92 13.98 3.29
C SER A 190 -1.91 12.86 2.95
N ALA A 191 -2.11 11.92 3.88
CA ALA A 191 -3.07 10.84 3.70
C ALA A 191 -4.51 11.35 3.57
N ARG A 192 -4.88 12.52 4.14
CA ARG A 192 -6.18 13.15 3.88
C ARG A 192 -6.29 13.74 2.48
N GLY A 193 -5.26 14.44 2.02
CA GLY A 193 -5.26 15.10 0.70
C GLY A 193 -5.27 14.11 -0.46
N ALA A 194 -4.70 12.92 -0.27
CA ALA A 194 -4.73 11.85 -1.28
C ALA A 194 -6.15 11.28 -1.53
N VAL A 195 -7.07 11.40 -0.57
CA VAL A 195 -8.46 10.90 -0.71
C VAL A 195 -9.38 11.96 -1.35
N GLU A 196 -9.06 13.25 -1.19
CA GLU A 196 -9.82 14.33 -1.80
C GLU A 196 -9.61 14.40 -3.34
N ASP A 197 -8.47 13.93 -3.84
CA ASP A 197 -8.20 13.82 -5.29
C ASP A 197 -8.86 12.58 -5.94
N THR A 198 -9.48 11.70 -5.14
CA THR A 198 -10.27 10.57 -5.67
C THR A 198 -11.77 10.86 -5.73
N ALA A 199 -12.20 12.06 -5.30
CA ALA A 199 -13.60 12.43 -5.18
C ALA A 199 -14.11 13.26 -6.37
N VAL A 200 -14.00 12.72 -7.59
CA VAL A 200 -15.00 12.91 -8.67
C VAL A 200 -14.93 11.69 -9.60
N VAL A 201 -15.33 10.51 -9.13
CA VAL A 201 -16.01 9.59 -10.04
C VAL A 201 -17.46 10.02 -9.95
N GLU A 202 -17.88 10.89 -10.87
CA GLU A 202 -19.31 11.09 -11.08
C GLU A 202 -19.84 9.70 -11.42
N ASP A 203 -20.71 9.16 -10.56
CA ASP A 203 -21.61 8.07 -10.92
C ASP A 203 -22.61 8.61 -11.95
N SER A 204 -22.11 9.01 -13.12
CA SER A 204 -22.92 9.03 -14.32
C SER A 204 -23.13 7.56 -14.65
N GLY A 205 -24.14 6.96 -14.01
CA GLY A 205 -24.56 5.59 -14.27
C GLY A 205 -24.60 5.35 -15.78
N ILE A 206 -24.02 4.22 -16.20
CA ILE A 206 -23.92 3.85 -17.61
C ILE A 206 -25.31 3.97 -18.24
N SER A 207 -25.48 4.89 -19.18
CA SER A 207 -26.79 5.10 -19.78
C SER A 207 -27.09 3.94 -20.73
N LYS A 208 -28.38 3.64 -20.94
CA LYS A 208 -28.81 2.65 -21.93
C LYS A 208 -28.18 2.89 -23.31
N ALA A 209 -27.96 4.15 -23.66
CA ALA A 209 -27.30 4.54 -24.90
C ALA A 209 -25.80 4.15 -24.93
N ASP A 210 -25.12 4.19 -23.79
CA ASP A 210 -23.72 3.76 -23.68
C ASP A 210 -23.59 2.24 -23.80
N LEU A 211 -24.54 1.48 -23.23
CA LEU A 211 -24.60 0.01 -23.40
C LEU A 211 -24.89 -0.39 -24.86
N GLU A 212 -25.82 0.33 -25.50
CA GLU A 212 -26.16 0.12 -26.92
C GLU A 212 -24.99 0.48 -27.85
N ALA A 213 -24.18 1.51 -27.50
CA ALA A 213 -23.02 1.92 -28.29
C ALA A 213 -21.87 0.90 -28.30
N VAL A 214 -21.73 0.09 -27.24
CA VAL A 214 -20.75 -1.01 -27.17
C VAL A 214 -21.34 -2.34 -27.68
N GLY A 215 -22.56 -2.30 -28.25
CA GLY A 215 -23.19 -3.48 -28.85
C GLY A 215 -23.76 -4.47 -27.85
N ILE A 216 -23.93 -4.07 -26.58
CA ILE A 216 -24.71 -4.82 -25.61
C ILE A 216 -26.18 -4.49 -25.90
N THR A 217 -26.77 -5.20 -26.86
CA THR A 217 -28.21 -5.11 -27.08
C THR A 217 -28.89 -5.90 -25.96
N THR A 218 -29.59 -5.21 -25.06
CA THR A 218 -30.64 -5.85 -24.28
C THR A 218 -31.80 -6.08 -25.23
N ASP A 219 -31.65 -7.06 -26.13
CA ASP A 219 -32.78 -7.59 -26.88
C ASP A 219 -33.76 -8.18 -25.87
N ASP A 220 -35.04 -7.85 -26.09
CA ASP A 220 -36.20 -8.29 -25.34
C ASP A 220 -36.02 -9.71 -24.78
N THR A 221 -35.88 -9.81 -23.45
CA THR A 221 -36.02 -11.08 -22.72
C THR A 221 -37.51 -11.45 -22.62
N SER A 222 -38.20 -11.38 -23.76
CA SER A 222 -39.64 -11.61 -23.88
C SER A 222 -39.93 -12.94 -24.60
N ASP A 223 -38.90 -13.62 -25.15
CA ASP A 223 -39.05 -14.89 -25.89
C ASP A 223 -38.04 -16.00 -25.50
N LEU A 224 -37.19 -15.79 -24.49
CA LEU A 224 -36.47 -16.89 -23.86
C LEU A 224 -37.35 -17.43 -22.74
N ALA A 225 -37.91 -18.61 -22.95
CA ALA A 225 -38.54 -19.39 -21.89
C ALA A 225 -37.61 -19.37 -20.65
N ASP A 226 -38.17 -18.96 -19.51
CA ASP A 226 -37.47 -18.94 -18.22
C ASP A 226 -36.64 -20.22 -18.06
N PRO A 227 -35.30 -20.13 -17.85
CA PRO A 227 -34.60 -21.27 -17.30
C PRO A 227 -35.30 -21.60 -15.98
N ALA A 228 -35.67 -22.88 -15.82
CA ALA A 228 -36.39 -23.35 -14.65
C ALA A 228 -35.79 -22.74 -13.36
N PRO A 229 -36.62 -22.19 -12.46
CA PRO A 229 -36.13 -21.50 -11.28
C PRO A 229 -35.24 -22.45 -10.47
N LEU A 230 -34.04 -21.96 -10.13
CA LEU A 230 -33.16 -22.61 -9.17
C LEU A 230 -33.93 -22.73 -7.83
N PRO A 231 -33.91 -23.89 -7.15
CA PRO A 231 -34.61 -24.05 -5.88
C PRO A 231 -33.92 -23.22 -4.81
N GLY A 232 -34.46 -22.03 -4.52
CA GLY A 232 -33.96 -21.17 -3.43
C GLY A 232 -34.44 -19.72 -3.44
N GLU A 233 -34.96 -19.22 -4.54
CA GLU A 233 -35.35 -17.80 -4.64
C GLU A 233 -36.81 -17.56 -4.22
N THR A 234 -37.06 -17.60 -2.91
CA THR A 234 -38.24 -16.95 -2.31
C THR A 234 -37.80 -16.10 -1.12
N LEU A 235 -37.12 -14.99 -1.39
CA LEU A 235 -36.95 -13.92 -0.40
C LEU A 235 -38.20 -13.03 -0.45
N ASN A 236 -39.14 -13.36 0.44
CA ASN A 236 -40.33 -12.59 0.74
C ASN A 236 -39.94 -11.31 1.49
N ILE A 237 -39.62 -10.24 0.77
CA ILE A 237 -39.42 -8.90 1.34
C ILE A 237 -40.78 -8.19 1.31
N SER A 238 -41.65 -8.55 2.26
CA SER A 238 -42.82 -7.72 2.60
C SER A 238 -42.35 -6.64 3.57
N GLY A 239 -42.38 -5.38 3.10
CA GLY A 239 -42.04 -4.21 3.90
C GLY A 239 -43.00 -4.04 5.08
N GLU A 240 -42.46 -4.00 6.28
CA GLU A 240 -43.20 -3.65 7.50
C GLU A 240 -43.03 -2.15 7.76
N THR A 241 -44.04 -1.37 7.38
CA THR A 241 -44.25 -0.01 7.85
C THR A 241 -44.75 -0.06 9.30
N VAL A 242 -43.90 0.27 10.26
CA VAL A 242 -44.33 0.54 11.64
C VAL A 242 -44.73 2.01 11.75
N ALA A 243 -46.03 2.23 11.89
CA ALA A 243 -46.64 3.52 12.21
C ALA A 243 -46.65 3.78 13.72
N SER A 244 -46.61 5.07 14.06
CA SER A 244 -46.62 5.68 15.39
C SER A 244 -47.82 5.33 16.26
N GLU A 245 -47.58 5.24 17.57
CA GLU A 245 -48.47 5.72 18.64
C GLU A 245 -47.62 6.30 19.79
#